data_AF-A0A1F2ZU71-F1
#
_entry.id   AF-A0A1F2ZU71-F1
#
_cell.length_a   1.000
_cell.length_b   1.000
_cell.length_c   1.000
_cell.angle_alpha   90.00
_cell.angle_beta   90.00
_cell.angle_gamma   90.00
#
_symmetry.space_group_name_H-M   'P 1'
#
loop_
_entity.id
_entity.type
_entity.pdbx_description
1 polymer ?
#
loop_
_entity_poly.entity_id
_entity_poly.type
_entity_poly.pdbx_seq_one_letter_code
_entity_poly.pdbx_strand_id
1 'polypeptide(L)'
;MDFLQSYNGSIQAVAAVLNLFLIGALTFYSHRLQKKNYSIELYSRLQQEIKDCIGEINECIKYFTIQEHKTSLYLHELHNKKDDNPYHIDLAEHILRDLDRILISLKTLRFLTSELNSPLELKDFKDNLQISNLSKLNSFKHFLLANHPVIRYEDHVNGAESHWVDEDYSANKAFRETIEIIETLERILRSK
;
A
#
# COMPACT_ATOMS: atom_id res chain seq x y z
N MET A 1 -48.79 -59.03 -5.20
CA MET A 1 -48.39 -57.68 -5.64
C MET A 1 -48.85 -56.58 -4.68
N ASP A 2 -49.80 -56.84 -3.78
CA ASP A 2 -50.41 -55.81 -2.92
C ASP A 2 -49.52 -55.27 -1.78
N PHE A 3 -48.44 -55.98 -1.44
CA PHE A 3 -47.50 -55.56 -0.40
C PHE A 3 -46.64 -54.35 -0.83
N LEU A 4 -46.32 -54.23 -2.12
CA LEU A 4 -45.54 -53.10 -2.66
C LEU A 4 -46.38 -51.84 -2.89
N GLN A 5 -47.68 -51.99 -3.18
CA GLN A 5 -48.59 -50.86 -3.36
C GLN A 5 -48.95 -50.16 -2.04
N SER A 6 -49.09 -50.92 -0.94
CA SER A 6 -49.37 -50.37 0.40
C SER A 6 -48.22 -49.51 0.96
N TYR A 7 -46.97 -49.86 0.67
CA TYR A 7 -45.78 -49.16 1.15
C TYR A 7 -45.27 -48.06 0.21
N ASN A 8 -45.91 -47.85 -0.95
CA ASN A 8 -45.41 -46.92 -1.97
C ASN A 8 -45.32 -45.47 -1.47
N GLY A 9 -46.30 -45.03 -0.66
CA GLY A 9 -46.29 -43.71 -0.01
C GLY A 9 -45.21 -43.59 1.08
N SER A 10 -44.99 -44.65 1.86
CA SER A 10 -43.95 -44.70 2.89
C SER A 10 -42.55 -44.70 2.29
N ILE A 11 -42.35 -45.44 1.18
CA ILE A 11 -41.09 -45.46 0.42
C ILE A 11 -40.83 -44.09 -0.22
N GLN A 12 -41.84 -43.44 -0.79
CA GLN A 12 -41.74 -42.07 -1.30
C GLN A 12 -41.41 -41.06 -0.20
N ALA A 13 -42.02 -41.19 0.98
CA ALA A 13 -41.73 -40.33 2.12
C ALA A 13 -40.29 -40.50 2.61
N VAL A 14 -39.79 -41.75 2.72
CA VAL A 14 -38.39 -42.04 3.07
C VAL A 14 -37.43 -41.49 2.02
N ALA A 15 -37.72 -41.68 0.73
CA ALA A 15 -36.93 -41.13 -0.37
C ALA A 15 -36.93 -39.59 -0.35
N ALA A 16 -38.06 -38.95 -0.06
CA ALA A 16 -38.18 -37.51 0.06
C ALA A 16 -37.33 -36.98 1.23
N VAL A 17 -37.39 -37.62 2.40
CA VAL A 17 -36.57 -37.26 3.56
C VAL A 17 -35.07 -37.41 3.25
N LEU A 18 -34.65 -38.51 2.63
CA LEU A 18 -33.27 -38.74 2.23
C LEU A 18 -32.79 -37.68 1.22
N ASN A 19 -33.60 -37.35 0.22
CA ASN A 19 -33.30 -36.28 -0.74
C ASN A 19 -33.18 -34.92 -0.05
N LEU A 20 -34.04 -34.62 0.93
CA LEU A 20 -34.00 -33.35 1.68
C LEU A 20 -32.73 -33.25 2.54
N PHE A 21 -32.31 -34.35 3.18
CA PHE A 21 -31.02 -34.44 3.87
C PHE A 21 -29.85 -34.24 2.91
N LEU A 22 -29.88 -34.89 1.74
CA LEU A 22 -28.82 -34.77 0.73
C LEU A 22 -28.71 -33.33 0.19
N ILE A 23 -29.85 -32.71 -0.17
CA ILE A 23 -29.92 -31.32 -0.64
C ILE A 23 -29.47 -30.35 0.45
N GLY A 24 -29.91 -30.57 1.70
CA GLY A 24 -29.49 -29.76 2.85
C GLY A 24 -27.97 -29.83 3.08
N ALA A 25 -27.40 -31.04 3.05
CA ALA A 25 -25.96 -31.25 3.16
C ALA A 25 -25.19 -30.57 2.02
N LEU A 26 -25.62 -30.77 0.76
CA LEU A 26 -25.01 -30.14 -0.41
C LEU A 26 -25.06 -28.62 -0.34
N THR A 27 -26.20 -28.06 0.08
CA THR A 27 -26.37 -26.61 0.26
C THR A 27 -25.44 -26.08 1.35
N PHE A 28 -25.31 -26.78 2.47
CA PHE A 28 -24.37 -26.43 3.54
C PHE A 28 -22.90 -26.48 3.07
N TYR A 29 -22.49 -27.53 2.37
CA TYR A 29 -21.15 -27.64 1.80
C TYR A 29 -20.87 -26.55 0.76
N SER A 30 -21.83 -26.28 -0.13
CA SER A 30 -21.75 -25.21 -1.13
C SER A 30 -21.55 -23.84 -0.47
N HIS A 31 -22.35 -23.51 0.54
CA HIS A 31 -22.21 -22.26 1.29
C HIS A 31 -20.84 -22.14 1.98
N ARG A 32 -20.34 -23.23 2.56
CA ARG A 32 -19.02 -23.26 3.19
C ARG A 32 -17.89 -23.07 2.17
N LEU A 33 -18.03 -23.63 0.97
CA LEU A 33 -17.09 -23.43 -0.14
C LEU A 33 -17.13 -22.00 -0.67
N GLN A 34 -18.31 -21.42 -0.85
CA GLN A 34 -18.47 -20.02 -1.28
C GLN A 34 -17.78 -19.05 -0.33
N LYS A 35 -17.95 -19.22 0.98
CA LYS A 35 -17.25 -18.41 1.98
C LYS A 35 -15.74 -18.53 1.87
N LYS A 36 -15.21 -19.75 1.73
CA LYS A 36 -13.76 -19.96 1.55
C LYS A 36 -13.24 -19.28 0.28
N ASN A 37 -13.96 -19.42 -0.83
CA ASN A 37 -13.58 -18.79 -2.10
C ASN A 37 -13.55 -17.26 -1.97
N TYR A 38 -14.55 -16.67 -1.30
CA TYR A 38 -14.59 -15.24 -1.03
C TYR A 38 -13.38 -14.77 -0.21
N SER A 39 -13.05 -15.47 0.88
CA SER A 39 -11.88 -15.12 1.70
C SER A 39 -10.56 -15.23 0.91
N ILE A 40 -10.42 -16.22 0.03
CA ILE A 40 -9.25 -16.38 -0.85
C ILE A 40 -9.16 -15.21 -1.84
N GLU A 41 -10.28 -14.83 -2.46
CA GLU A 41 -10.32 -13.70 -3.40
C GLU A 41 -9.96 -12.39 -2.70
N LEU A 42 -10.52 -12.13 -1.53
CA LEU A 42 -10.21 -10.95 -0.72
C LEU A 42 -8.73 -10.91 -0.31
N TYR A 43 -8.18 -12.05 0.12
CA TYR A 43 -6.77 -12.19 0.44
C TYR A 43 -5.89 -11.87 -0.77
N SER A 44 -6.16 -12.49 -1.92
CA SER A 44 -5.40 -12.26 -3.16
C SER A 44 -5.46 -10.80 -3.59
N ARG A 45 -6.63 -10.17 -3.49
CA ARG A 45 -6.80 -8.77 -3.83
C ARG A 45 -6.00 -7.86 -2.90
N LEU A 46 -6.04 -8.12 -1.59
CA LEU A 46 -5.25 -7.37 -0.62
C LEU A 46 -3.75 -7.49 -0.91
N GLN A 47 -3.25 -8.70 -1.16
CA GLN A 47 -1.84 -8.92 -1.51
C GLN A 47 -1.41 -8.18 -2.77
N GLN A 48 -2.27 -8.20 -3.80
CA GLN A 48 -2.02 -7.48 -5.06
C GLN A 48 -1.91 -5.97 -4.81
N GLU A 49 -2.88 -5.37 -4.11
CA GLU A 49 -2.88 -3.94 -3.81
C GLU A 49 -1.68 -3.52 -2.96
N ILE A 50 -1.26 -4.35 -2.00
CA ILE A 50 -0.07 -4.10 -1.19
C ILE A 50 1.17 -4.09 -2.07
N LYS A 51 1.30 -5.09 -2.96
CA LYS A 51 2.43 -5.20 -3.87
C LYS A 51 2.53 -3.98 -4.78
N ASP A 52 1.41 -3.53 -5.33
CA ASP A 52 1.34 -2.33 -6.16
C ASP A 52 1.81 -1.09 -5.36
N CYS A 53 1.28 -0.88 -4.16
CA CYS A 53 1.67 0.23 -3.30
C CYS A 53 3.17 0.20 -2.93
N ILE A 54 3.70 -0.97 -2.59
CA ILE A 54 5.14 -1.16 -2.32
C ILE A 54 5.97 -0.85 -3.57
N GLY A 55 5.50 -1.21 -4.76
CA GLY A 55 6.11 -0.86 -6.04
C GLY A 55 6.30 0.64 -6.19
N GLU A 56 5.22 1.41 -6.02
CA GLU A 56 5.24 2.88 -6.09
C GLU A 56 6.16 3.52 -5.04
N ILE A 57 6.11 3.01 -3.78
CA ILE A 57 6.98 3.51 -2.72
C ILE A 57 8.47 3.22 -3.04
N ASN A 58 8.78 2.06 -3.60
CA ASN A 58 10.15 1.71 -3.98
C ASN A 58 10.68 2.61 -5.11
N GLU A 59 9.84 2.99 -6.08
CA GLU A 59 10.24 3.97 -7.11
C GLU A 59 10.53 5.35 -6.50
N CYS A 60 9.72 5.78 -5.52
CA CYS A 60 10.02 6.99 -4.74
C CYS A 60 11.37 6.89 -4.01
N ILE A 61 11.62 5.79 -3.29
CA ILE A 61 12.88 5.57 -2.56
C ILE A 61 14.07 5.62 -3.52
N LYS A 62 13.97 4.94 -4.66
CA LYS A 62 15.01 4.90 -5.68
C LYS A 62 15.32 6.30 -6.20
N TYR A 63 14.29 7.09 -6.49
CA TYR A 63 14.43 8.47 -6.93
C TYR A 63 15.22 9.32 -5.93
N PHE A 64 14.77 9.37 -4.67
CA PHE A 64 15.42 10.20 -3.66
C PHE A 64 16.82 9.69 -3.27
N THR A 65 17.08 8.38 -3.39
CA THR A 65 18.42 7.82 -3.20
C THR A 65 19.39 8.32 -4.28
N ILE A 66 18.94 8.44 -5.52
CA ILE A 66 19.75 9.01 -6.60
C ILE A 66 20.06 10.49 -6.33
N GLN A 67 19.08 11.25 -5.82
CA GLN A 67 19.28 12.66 -5.49
C GLN A 67 20.22 12.86 -4.29
N GLU A 68 20.10 12.03 -3.26
CA GLU A 68 21.04 12.01 -2.12
C GLU A 68 22.46 11.73 -2.62
N HIS A 69 22.65 10.67 -3.41
CA HIS A 69 23.96 10.31 -3.92
C HIS A 69 24.61 11.42 -4.76
N LYS A 70 23.83 12.09 -5.62
CA LYS A 70 24.30 13.24 -6.41
C LYS A 70 24.74 14.41 -5.52
N THR A 71 23.96 14.72 -4.49
CA THR A 71 24.27 15.82 -3.57
C THR A 71 25.51 15.50 -2.73
N SER A 72 25.64 14.25 -2.28
CA SER A 72 26.82 13.75 -1.56
C SER A 72 28.10 13.83 -2.42
N LEU A 73 28.01 13.46 -3.70
CA LEU A 73 29.12 13.61 -4.66
C LEU A 73 29.51 15.07 -4.84
N TYR A 74 28.53 15.97 -5.00
CA TYR A 74 28.77 17.41 -5.14
C TYR A 74 29.46 17.99 -3.89
N LEU A 75 28.98 17.66 -2.69
CA LEU A 75 29.60 18.09 -1.43
C LEU A 75 31.05 17.59 -1.30
N HIS A 76 31.29 16.32 -1.67
CA HIS A 76 32.65 15.77 -1.70
C HIS A 76 33.56 16.52 -2.69
N GLU A 77 33.04 16.92 -3.85
CA GLU A 77 33.81 17.74 -4.80
C GLU A 77 34.12 19.14 -4.27
N LEU A 78 33.17 19.81 -3.60
CA LEU A 78 33.38 21.11 -2.97
C LEU A 78 34.55 21.07 -1.97
N HIS A 79 34.55 20.07 -1.08
CA HIS A 79 35.63 19.88 -0.10
C HIS A 79 36.99 19.60 -0.76
N ASN A 80 37.03 18.89 -1.89
CA ASN A 80 38.28 18.52 -2.55
C ASN A 80 38.84 19.62 -3.47
N LYS A 81 37.99 20.44 -4.07
CA LYS A 81 38.40 21.51 -4.99
C LYS A 81 38.89 22.79 -4.29
N LYS A 82 38.83 22.85 -2.94
CA LYS A 82 39.08 24.06 -2.15
C LYS A 82 38.23 25.25 -2.59
N ASP A 83 37.03 24.96 -3.09
CA ASP A 83 36.02 25.98 -3.33
C ASP A 83 35.36 26.27 -1.97
N ASP A 84 36.07 27.05 -1.15
CA ASP A 84 35.71 27.37 0.25
C ASP A 84 34.57 28.39 0.32
N ASN A 85 33.59 28.35 -0.59
CA ASN A 85 32.37 29.14 -0.41
C ASN A 85 31.51 28.44 0.67
N PRO A 86 31.47 28.95 1.91
CA PRO A 86 30.81 28.26 3.02
C PRO A 86 29.32 28.07 2.76
N TYR A 87 28.73 29.00 1.99
CA TYR A 87 27.32 28.95 1.62
C TYR A 87 26.95 27.71 0.79
N HIS A 88 27.78 27.29 -0.18
CA HIS A 88 27.48 26.11 -1.00
C HIS A 88 27.63 24.80 -0.22
N ILE A 89 28.58 24.75 0.72
CA ILE A 89 28.76 23.62 1.63
C ILE A 89 27.55 23.51 2.56
N ASP A 90 27.18 24.60 3.24
CA ASP A 90 26.04 24.64 4.14
C ASP A 90 24.73 24.25 3.42
N LEU A 91 24.52 24.76 2.20
CA LEU A 91 23.34 24.43 1.39
C LEU A 91 23.30 22.94 1.03
N ALA A 92 24.40 22.36 0.55
CA ALA A 92 24.47 20.95 0.19
C ALA A 92 24.25 20.04 1.41
N GLU A 93 24.81 20.39 2.57
CA GLU A 93 24.53 19.68 3.83
C GLU A 93 23.06 19.76 4.25
N HIS A 94 22.43 20.92 4.09
CA HIS A 94 21.00 21.09 4.39
C HIS A 94 20.14 20.21 3.48
N ILE A 95 20.39 20.23 2.17
CA ILE A 95 19.69 19.39 1.19
C ILE A 95 19.85 17.90 1.52
N LEU A 96 21.05 17.46 1.91
CA LEU A 96 21.28 16.07 2.32
C LEU A 96 20.45 15.67 3.54
N ARG A 97 20.38 16.53 4.56
CA ARG A 97 19.55 16.27 5.75
C ARG A 97 18.08 16.10 5.41
N ASP A 98 17.55 16.93 4.51
CA ASP A 98 16.16 16.85 4.08
C ASP A 98 15.87 15.62 3.21
N LEU A 99 16.80 15.26 2.31
CA LEU A 99 16.72 14.03 1.53
C LEU A 99 16.76 12.78 2.42
N ASP A 100 17.62 12.75 3.43
CA ASP A 100 17.68 11.67 4.41
C ASP A 100 16.39 11.54 5.19
N ARG A 101 15.79 12.66 5.60
CA ARG A 101 14.48 12.66 6.26
C ARG A 101 13.40 12.06 5.37
N ILE A 102 13.33 12.45 4.10
CA ILE A 102 12.39 11.86 3.13
C ILE A 102 12.63 10.35 3.00
N LEU A 103 13.87 9.92 2.85
CA LEU A 103 14.22 8.51 2.69
C LEU A 103 13.83 7.67 3.90
N ILE A 104 14.04 8.18 5.12
CA ILE A 104 13.62 7.51 6.36
C ILE A 104 12.10 7.37 6.42
N SER A 105 11.35 8.43 6.11
CA SER A 105 9.90 8.41 6.10
C SER A 105 9.34 7.45 5.04
N LEU A 106 9.90 7.43 3.82
CA LEU A 106 9.51 6.47 2.78
C LEU A 106 9.79 5.01 3.17
N LYS A 107 10.94 4.73 3.80
CA LYS A 107 11.26 3.39 4.33
C LYS A 107 10.27 2.97 5.42
N THR A 108 9.88 3.89 6.29
CA THR A 108 8.83 3.68 7.31
C THR A 108 7.49 3.38 6.65
N LEU A 109 7.10 4.15 5.64
CA LEU A 109 5.86 3.94 4.91
C LEU A 109 5.81 2.58 4.21
N ARG A 110 6.92 2.16 3.59
CA ARG A 110 7.07 0.82 3.00
C ARG A 110 6.90 -0.28 4.05
N PHE A 111 7.50 -0.10 5.23
CA PHE A 111 7.37 -1.05 6.34
C PHE A 111 5.91 -1.18 6.80
N LEU A 112 5.25 -0.06 7.10
CA LEU A 112 3.83 -0.04 7.50
C LEU A 112 2.92 -0.69 6.45
N THR A 113 3.18 -0.45 5.17
CA THR A 113 2.43 -1.06 4.07
C THR A 113 2.66 -2.57 4.01
N SER A 114 3.88 -3.03 4.31
CA SER A 114 4.23 -4.46 4.36
C SER A 114 3.64 -5.17 5.58
N GLU A 115 3.43 -4.49 6.71
CA GLU A 115 2.79 -5.07 7.90
C GLU A 115 1.33 -5.47 7.63
N LEU A 116 0.66 -4.81 6.68
CA LEU A 116 -0.67 -5.23 6.20
C LEU A 116 -0.64 -6.61 5.52
N ASN A 117 0.54 -7.08 5.10
CA ASN A 117 0.79 -8.37 4.45
C ASN A 117 1.42 -9.40 5.41
N SER A 118 1.47 -9.14 6.72
CA SER A 118 1.94 -10.16 7.69
C SER A 118 1.26 -11.49 7.35
N PRO A 119 2.00 -12.61 7.28
CA PRO A 119 1.51 -13.86 6.71
C PRO A 119 0.30 -14.35 7.51
N LEU A 120 -0.87 -13.92 7.07
CA LEU A 120 -2.14 -14.35 7.60
C LEU A 120 -2.29 -15.77 7.07
N GLU A 121 -2.08 -16.76 7.94
CA GLU A 121 -2.59 -18.09 7.63
C GLU A 121 -4.07 -17.93 7.28
N LEU A 122 -4.50 -18.51 6.16
CA LEU A 122 -5.89 -18.49 5.70
C LEU A 122 -6.90 -18.92 6.78
N LYS A 123 -6.41 -19.62 7.81
CA LYS A 123 -7.14 -20.07 9.00
C LYS A 123 -7.55 -18.92 9.94
N ASP A 124 -6.81 -17.81 9.97
CA ASP A 124 -7.05 -16.65 10.83
C ASP A 124 -7.60 -15.43 10.06
N PHE A 125 -8.01 -15.64 8.80
CA PHE A 125 -8.51 -14.60 7.93
C PHE A 125 -9.92 -14.15 8.35
N LYS A 126 -10.00 -12.98 8.99
CA LYS A 126 -11.26 -12.34 9.38
C LYS A 126 -11.73 -11.39 8.27
N ASP A 127 -12.68 -11.82 7.44
CA ASP A 127 -13.18 -11.05 6.29
C ASP A 127 -13.46 -9.57 6.62
N ASN A 128 -14.16 -9.27 7.72
CA ASN A 128 -14.48 -7.89 8.10
C ASN A 128 -13.25 -7.01 8.36
N LEU A 129 -12.21 -7.56 9.01
CA LEU A 129 -10.96 -6.85 9.24
C LEU A 129 -10.23 -6.59 7.90
N GLN A 130 -10.28 -7.57 7.01
CA GLN A 130 -9.58 -7.50 5.73
C GLN A 130 -10.28 -6.58 4.73
N ILE A 131 -11.62 -6.49 4.77
CA ILE A 131 -12.38 -5.46 4.05
C ILE A 131 -11.98 -4.07 4.54
N SER A 132 -11.84 -3.87 5.86
CA SER A 132 -11.36 -2.60 6.42
C SER A 132 -9.95 -2.26 5.95
N ASN A 133 -9.02 -3.22 6.05
CA ASN A 133 -7.64 -3.07 5.55
C ASN A 133 -7.60 -2.73 4.06
N LEU A 134 -8.42 -3.40 3.24
CA LEU A 134 -8.51 -3.12 1.81
C LEU A 134 -9.06 -1.71 1.54
N SER A 135 -10.09 -1.27 2.26
CA SER A 135 -10.63 0.09 2.12
C SER A 135 -9.60 1.16 2.48
N LYS A 136 -8.85 0.92 3.56
CA LYS A 136 -7.76 1.78 4.01
C LYS A 136 -6.62 1.84 3.00
N LEU A 137 -6.23 0.69 2.44
CA LEU A 137 -5.21 0.58 1.41
C LEU A 137 -5.64 1.25 0.09
N ASN A 138 -6.91 1.14 -0.29
CA ASN A 138 -7.45 1.87 -1.45
C ASN A 138 -7.39 3.39 -1.25
N SER A 139 -7.72 3.87 -0.05
CA SER A 139 -7.63 5.29 0.30
C SER A 139 -6.18 5.78 0.26
N PHE A 140 -5.27 4.96 0.81
CA PHE A 140 -3.84 5.18 0.74
C PHE A 140 -3.33 5.26 -0.71
N LYS A 141 -3.64 4.25 -1.53
CA LYS A 141 -3.25 4.17 -2.95
C LYS A 141 -3.77 5.35 -3.74
N HIS A 142 -5.04 5.72 -3.55
CA HIS A 142 -5.61 6.89 -4.20
C HIS A 142 -4.87 8.18 -3.85
N PHE A 143 -4.57 8.39 -2.57
CA PHE A 143 -3.83 9.57 -2.13
C PHE A 143 -2.38 9.56 -2.65
N LEU A 144 -1.71 8.41 -2.62
CA LEU A 144 -0.34 8.23 -3.13
C LEU A 144 -0.24 8.59 -4.61
N LEU A 145 -1.14 8.06 -5.44
CA LEU A 145 -1.13 8.31 -6.88
C LEU A 145 -1.51 9.76 -7.20
N ALA A 146 -2.44 10.36 -6.45
CA ALA A 146 -2.84 11.75 -6.66
C ALA A 146 -1.79 12.77 -6.18
N ASN A 147 -0.97 12.40 -5.20
CA ASN A 147 0.05 13.27 -4.61
C ASN A 147 1.41 12.57 -4.61
N HIS A 148 1.81 12.02 -5.76
CA HIS A 148 3.02 11.23 -5.87
C HIS A 148 4.25 12.04 -5.40
N PRO A 149 4.98 11.62 -4.35
CA PRO A 149 6.05 12.40 -3.72
C PRO A 149 7.11 12.93 -4.71
N VAL A 150 7.51 12.10 -5.67
CA VAL A 150 8.48 12.51 -6.70
C VAL A 150 7.93 13.59 -7.62
N ILE A 151 6.67 13.48 -8.06
CA ILE A 151 6.07 14.45 -8.98
C ILE A 151 5.96 15.79 -8.27
N ARG A 152 5.47 15.76 -7.02
CA ARG A 152 5.32 16.97 -6.19
C ARG A 152 6.65 17.64 -5.88
N TYR A 153 7.70 16.87 -5.62
CA TYR A 153 9.05 17.41 -5.47
C TYR A 153 9.53 18.08 -6.76
N GLU A 154 9.41 17.40 -7.90
CA GLU A 154 9.87 17.90 -9.20
C GLU A 154 9.12 19.15 -9.67
N ASP A 155 7.81 19.25 -9.42
CA ASP A 155 7.01 20.43 -9.76
C ASP A 155 7.57 21.71 -9.10
N HIS A 156 8.19 21.57 -7.94
CA HIS A 156 8.78 22.68 -7.16
C HIS A 156 10.26 22.91 -7.43
N VAL A 157 11.00 21.92 -7.93
CA VAL A 157 12.44 22.08 -8.20
C VAL A 157 12.68 22.41 -9.68
N ASN A 158 12.01 21.71 -10.59
CA ASN A 158 12.21 21.81 -12.03
C ASN A 158 10.95 22.25 -12.80
N GLY A 159 9.82 22.42 -12.11
CA GLY A 159 8.55 22.80 -12.72
C GLY A 159 8.39 24.30 -12.94
N ALA A 160 7.27 24.68 -13.56
CA ALA A 160 7.02 26.07 -13.93
C ALA A 160 7.07 27.03 -12.73
N GLU A 161 6.70 26.59 -11.52
CA GLU A 161 6.74 27.41 -10.29
C GLU A 161 8.16 27.77 -9.86
N SER A 162 9.17 26.94 -10.15
CA SER A 162 10.57 27.22 -9.76
C SER A 162 11.21 28.33 -10.59
N HIS A 163 10.66 28.63 -11.77
CA HIS A 163 11.15 29.71 -12.64
C HIS A 163 10.72 31.12 -12.19
N TRP A 164 9.78 31.24 -11.26
CA TRP A 164 9.22 32.52 -10.82
C TRP A 164 9.55 32.89 -9.37
N VAL A 165 10.26 32.03 -8.64
CA VAL A 165 10.56 32.19 -7.22
C VAL A 165 12.04 31.91 -6.96
N ASP A 166 12.60 32.50 -5.91
CA ASP A 166 13.99 32.30 -5.50
C ASP A 166 14.31 30.81 -5.30
N GLU A 167 15.47 30.35 -5.78
CA GLU A 167 15.84 28.92 -5.85
C GLU A 167 15.83 28.27 -4.45
N ASP A 168 16.33 28.98 -3.44
CA ASP A 168 16.33 28.55 -2.04
C ASP A 168 14.92 28.41 -1.46
N TYR A 169 13.98 29.28 -1.85
CA TYR A 169 12.59 29.19 -1.40
C TYR A 169 11.87 28.03 -2.06
N SER A 170 12.11 27.82 -3.35
CA SER A 170 11.48 26.74 -4.13
C SER A 170 11.91 25.37 -3.63
N ALA A 171 13.21 25.18 -3.36
CA ALA A 171 13.73 23.94 -2.79
C ALA A 171 13.16 23.64 -1.40
N ASN A 172 13.16 24.62 -0.49
CA ASN A 172 12.59 24.46 0.85
C ASN A 172 11.09 24.11 0.81
N LYS A 173 10.33 24.72 -0.10
CA LYS A 173 8.91 24.39 -0.33
C LYS A 173 8.75 22.95 -0.81
N ALA A 174 9.58 22.51 -1.76
CA ALA A 174 9.58 21.15 -2.29
C ALA A 174 9.76 20.10 -1.19
N PHE A 175 10.76 20.29 -0.32
CA PHE A 175 11.03 19.36 0.78
C PHE A 175 9.88 19.31 1.80
N ARG A 176 9.37 20.48 2.21
CA ARG A 176 8.28 20.57 3.18
C ARG A 176 7.02 19.87 2.68
N GLU A 177 6.58 20.18 1.46
CA GLU A 177 5.36 19.59 0.90
C GLU A 177 5.50 18.09 0.66
N THR A 178 6.68 17.64 0.22
CA THR A 178 6.97 16.20 0.07
C THR A 178 6.85 15.47 1.40
N ILE A 179 7.39 16.04 2.48
CA ILE A 179 7.28 15.46 3.83
C ILE A 179 5.83 15.45 4.31
N GLU A 180 5.08 16.54 4.14
CA GLU A 180 3.66 16.62 4.55
C GLU A 180 2.79 15.57 3.85
N ILE A 181 3.08 15.27 2.58
CA ILE A 181 2.43 14.20 1.82
C ILE A 181 2.76 12.84 2.46
N ILE A 182 4.03 12.56 2.75
CA ILE A 182 4.44 11.28 3.33
C ILE A 182 3.84 11.11 4.74
N GLU A 183 3.85 12.15 5.56
CA GLU A 183 3.21 12.13 6.89
C GLU A 183 1.69 11.90 6.79
N THR A 184 1.04 12.44 5.77
CA THR A 184 -0.38 12.19 5.51
C THR A 184 -0.65 10.75 5.07
N LEU A 185 0.21 10.20 4.21
CA LEU A 185 0.19 8.79 3.82
C LEU A 185 0.36 7.87 5.04
N GLU A 186 1.29 8.18 5.96
CA GLU A 186 1.45 7.45 7.22
C GLU A 186 0.20 7.53 8.10
N ARG A 187 -0.42 8.71 8.19
CA ARG A 187 -1.65 8.91 8.98
C ARG A 187 -2.79 8.05 8.44
N ILE A 188 -2.94 7.94 7.13
CA ILE A 188 -3.92 7.04 6.50
C ILE A 188 -3.62 5.59 6.87
N LEU A 189 -2.36 5.16 6.86
CA LEU A 189 -1.98 3.79 7.24
C LEU A 189 -2.09 3.52 8.75
N ARG A 190 -2.12 4.54 9.60
CA ARG A 190 -2.23 4.40 11.06
C ARG A 190 -3.65 4.63 11.58
N SER A 191 -4.59 5.09 10.75
CA SER A 191 -5.99 5.30 11.16
C SER A 191 -6.62 3.98 11.63
N LYS A 192 -7.43 4.06 12.68
CA LYS A 192 -8.17 2.91 13.23
C LYS A 192 -9.37 2.55 12.37
#